data_AF-A0A1Y5FGJ1-F1
#
_entry.id   AF-A0A1Y5FGJ1-F1
#
_cell.length_a   1.000
_cell.length_b   1.000
_cell.length_c   1.000
_cell.angle_alpha   90.00
_cell.angle_beta   90.00
_cell.angle_gamma   90.00
#
_symmetry.space_group_name_H-M   'P 1'
#
loop_
_entity.id
_entity.type
_entity.pdbx_description
1 polymer ?
#
loop_
_entity_poly.entity_id
_entity_poly.type
_entity_poly.pdbx_seq_one_letter_code
_entity_poly.pdbx_strand_id
1 'polypeptide(L)' 'MPLSGKEMLKLYLKNGWIRISQKGSHVKVAKDNQIEIIPMHKELKKGLESKLLKRILKSEG' A
#
# COMPACT_ATOMS: atom_id res chain seq x y z
N MET A 1 -5.26 -15.83 4.81
CA MET A 1 -5.58 -14.73 5.75
C MET A 1 -5.61 -13.45 4.94
N PRO A 2 -6.66 -12.62 5.05
CA PRO A 2 -6.67 -11.30 4.41
C PRO A 2 -5.47 -10.48 4.91
N LEU A 3 -4.72 -9.85 4.00
CA LEU A 3 -3.60 -9.01 4.42
C LEU A 3 -4.14 -7.86 5.27
N SER A 4 -3.47 -7.62 6.40
CA SER A 4 -3.65 -6.37 7.13
C SER A 4 -3.07 -5.20 6.34
N GLY A 5 -3.62 -4.01 6.52
CA GLY A 5 -3.06 -2.77 5.97
C GLY A 5 -1.60 -2.52 6.37
N LYS A 6 -1.22 -3.02 7.56
CA LYS A 6 0.19 -3.03 8.03
C LYS A 6 1.11 -3.84 7.13
N GLU A 7 0.67 -5.01 6.67
CA GLU A 7 1.48 -5.87 5.80
C GLU A 7 1.59 -5.27 4.40
N MET A 8 0.49 -4.71 3.89
CA MET A 8 0.52 -3.98 2.62
C MET A 8 1.47 -2.80 2.66
N LEU A 9 1.46 -2.00 3.73
CA LEU A 9 2.43 -0.93 3.90
C LEU A 9 3.87 -1.45 3.87
N LYS A 10 4.17 -2.56 4.55
CA LYS A 10 5.51 -3.16 4.51
C LYS A 10 5.91 -3.59 3.09
N LEU A 11 5.00 -4.16 2.30
CA LEU A 11 5.27 -4.54 0.92
C LEU A 11 5.60 -3.33 0.05
N TYR A 12 4.82 -2.26 0.16
CA TYR A 12 5.08 -1.00 -0.54
C TYR A 12 6.47 -0.45 -0.19
N LEU A 13 6.78 -0.37 1.12
CA LEU A 13 8.10 0.11 1.58
C LEU A 13 9.25 -0.75 1.07
N LYS A 14 9.09 -2.08 1.01
CA LYS A 14 10.09 -3.00 0.42
C LYS A 14 10.27 -2.80 -1.08
N ASN A 15 9.24 -2.35 -1.80
CA ASN A 15 9.28 -2.09 -3.24
C ASN A 15 9.75 -0.66 -3.59
N GLY A 16 10.42 0.02 -2.65
CA GLY A 16 10.96 1.36 -2.87
C GLY A 16 9.93 2.48 -2.77
N TRP A 17 8.73 2.21 -2.27
CA TRP A 17 7.80 3.29 -1.91
C TRP A 17 8.21 3.91 -0.57
N ILE A 18 8.02 5.20 -0.44
CA ILE A 18 8.30 5.97 0.77
C ILE A 18 6.99 6.44 1.40
N ARG A 19 6.90 6.34 2.73
CA ARG A 19 5.76 6.88 3.46
C ARG A 19 5.89 8.39 3.58
N ILE A 20 4.90 9.12 3.08
CA ILE A 20 4.88 10.59 3.05
C ILE A 20 4.12 11.15 4.25
N SER A 21 2.93 10.63 4.51
CA SER A 21 2.07 11.14 5.58
C SER A 21 1.07 10.09 6.01
N GLN A 22 0.41 10.31 7.15
CA GLN A 22 -0.69 9.48 7.61
C GLN A 22 -1.81 10.40 8.13
N LYS A 23 -3.04 10.12 7.71
CA LYS A 23 -4.24 10.78 8.24
C LYS A 23 -5.17 9.72 8.81
N GLY A 24 -5.24 9.66 10.14
CA GLY A 24 -5.96 8.60 10.85
C GLY A 24 -5.47 7.22 10.42
N SER A 25 -6.38 6.34 10.02
CA SER A 25 -6.04 4.99 9.56
C SER A 25 -5.54 4.93 8.11
N HIS A 26 -5.35 6.04 7.40
CA HIS A 26 -4.88 6.03 6.00
C HIS A 26 -3.45 6.55 5.89
N VAL A 27 -2.55 5.71 5.38
CA VAL A 27 -1.15 6.08 5.12
C VAL A 27 -0.97 6.43 3.66
N LYS A 28 -0.43 7.62 3.39
CA LYS A 28 0.00 8.04 2.06
C LYS A 28 1.44 7.59 1.82
N VAL A 29 1.65 6.86 0.74
CA VAL A 29 2.96 6.47 0.22
C VAL A 29 3.17 7.11 -1.14
N ALA A 30 4.42 7.38 -1.50
CA ALA A 30 4.80 7.82 -2.84
C ALA A 30 5.99 7.00 -3.33
N LYS A 31 6.08 6.79 -4.63
CA LYS A 31 7.25 6.24 -5.31
C LYS A 31 7.40 7.00 -6.60
N ASP A 32 8.54 7.64 -6.77
CA ASP A 32 8.81 8.42 -7.97
C ASP A 32 7.70 9.47 -8.18
N ASN A 33 7.00 9.46 -9.31
CA ASN A 33 5.85 10.33 -9.59
C ASN A 33 4.47 9.72 -9.26
N GLN A 34 4.42 8.61 -8.50
CA GLN A 34 3.19 7.92 -8.13
C GLN A 34 2.87 8.09 -6.64
N ILE A 35 1.59 8.25 -6.32
CA ILE A 35 1.09 8.38 -4.95
C ILE A 35 -0.02 7.36 -4.71
N GLU A 36 0.05 6.69 -3.57
CA GLU A 36 -0.95 5.72 -3.13
C GLU A 36 -1.37 5.91 -1.68
N ILE A 37 -2.57 5.45 -1.37
CA ILE A 37 -3.15 5.55 -0.03
C ILE A 37 -3.50 4.14 0.45
N ILE A 38 -2.83 3.72 1.52
CA ILE A 38 -2.98 2.40 2.13
C ILE A 38 -3.81 2.53 3.40
N PRO A 39 -5.01 1.92 3.47
CA PRO A 39 -5.76 1.87 4.71
C PRO A 39 -5.12 0.86 5.68
N MET A 40 -4.75 1.33 6.86
CA MET A 40 -4.23 0.56 8.00
C MET A 40 -5.36 -0.12 8.80
N HIS A 41 -6.19 -0.88 8.11
CA HIS A 41 -7.25 -1.68 8.73
C HIS A 41 -6.73 -3.08 9.05
N LYS A 42 -7.35 -3.75 10.02
CA LYS A 42 -6.98 -5.13 10.42
C LYS A 42 -7.27 -6.12 9.29
N GLU A 43 -8.26 -5.81 8.46
CA GLU A 43 -8.66 -6.64 7.33
C GLU A 43 -8.89 -5.77 6.09
N LEU A 44 -8.15 -6.03 5.02
CA LEU A 44 -8.40 -5.41 3.73
C LEU A 44 -9.41 -6.23 2.96
N LYS A 45 -10.35 -5.55 2.28
CA LYS A 45 -11.23 -6.21 1.32
C LYS A 45 -10.37 -6.80 0.20
N LYS A 46 -10.64 -8.05 -0.18
CA LYS A 46 -9.88 -8.80 -1.20
C LYS A 46 -9.68 -8.02 -2.51
N GLY A 47 -10.70 -7.29 -2.98
CA GLY A 47 -10.58 -6.45 -4.17
C GLY A 47 -9.61 -5.27 -4.02
N LEU A 48 -9.54 -4.66 -2.84
CA LEU A 48 -8.59 -3.57 -2.56
C LEU A 48 -7.17 -4.10 -2.43
N GLU A 49 -6.99 -5.23 -1.75
CA GLU A 49 -5.72 -5.94 -1.66
C GLU A 49 -5.15 -6.25 -3.04
N SER A 50 -5.92 -6.93 -3.92
CA SER A 50 -5.46 -7.23 -5.29
C SER A 50 -5.15 -5.97 -6.10
N LYS A 51 -5.92 -4.88 -5.95
CA LYS A 51 -5.67 -3.62 -6.66
C LYS A 51 -4.34 -3.01 -6.27
N LEU A 52 -4.05 -2.96 -4.97
CA LEU A 52 -2.81 -2.41 -4.44
C LEU A 52 -1.61 -3.32 -4.79
N LEU A 53 -1.73 -4.65 -4.64
CA LEU A 53 -0.67 -5.60 -5.06
C LEU A 53 -0.34 -5.46 -6.55
N LYS A 54 -1.36 -5.32 -7.40
CA LYS A 54 -1.16 -5.11 -8.83
C LYS A 54 -0.43 -3.80 -9.12
N ARG A 55 -0.56 -2.77 -8.27
CA ARG A 55 0.23 -1.56 -8.46
C ARG A 55 1.71 -1.81 -8.16
N ILE A 56 2.00 -2.45 -7.03
CA ILE A 56 3.37 -2.80 -6.67
C ILE A 56 4.05 -3.55 -7.83
N LEU A 57 3.38 -4.60 -8.36
CA LEU A 57 3.87 -5.40 -9.49
C LEU A 57 4.04 -4.60 -10.79
N LYS A 58 3.25 -3.55 -11.00
CA LYS A 58 3.38 -2.68 -12.19
C LYS A 58 4.52 -1.68 -12.09
N SER A 59 5.02 -1.38 -10.89
CA SER A 59 6.13 -0.45 -10.69
C SER A 59 7.51 -1.12 -10.78
N GLU A 60 7.57 -2.43 -11.08
CA GLU A 60 8.81 -3.19 -11.33
C GLU A 60 9.00 -3.59 -12.81
N GLY A 61 8.17 -3.06 -13.72
CA GLY A 61 8.22 -3.35 -15.16
C GLY A 61 8.65 -2.14 -15.99
#